data_AF-A0AAD0R0H0-F1
#
_entry.id   AF-A0AAD0R0H0-F1
#
_cell.length_a   1.000
_cell.length_b   1.000
_cell.length_c   1.000
_cell.angle_alpha   90.00
_cell.angle_beta   90.00
_cell.angle_gamma   90.00
#
_symmetry.space_group_name_H-M   'P 1'
#
loop_
_entity.id
_entity.type
_entity.pdbx_description
1 polymer ?
#
loop_
_entity_poly.entity_id
_entity_poly.type
_entity_poly.pdbx_seq_one_letter_code
_entity_poly.pdbx_strand_id
1 'polypeptide(L)'
;MTGLCSAVFEDAIWNGTSFFAVDCSVDGGSPYMYHLSADKILGFKLDEDDVFTEIRIAETAIVPDGDWGEKEVERVRVFQRVGEVVTWSLWENGSGGYTQVVANQPFALKVIPVFPVHSSAVVPSGELFVPSLVKDLVRENLEHYRKLSDYSNILHTTSCPALFITGVDEDTQIIIGAAGAIKGPAGATMAYVESNGSATSAGREAIQDLERKMRSRCAGMLENNGPTETATGRALQAGQTNNKVAIIAVNMSSALESCIAGYAYFLKIANPDFVVDIDTDYGITSNPEELTALANARTMGDLSREDHLQELKRRGILRNEFSLADNEDRLSSELV
;
A
#
# COMPACT_ATOMS: atom_id res chain seq x y z
N MET A 1 -8.70 5.25 -15.30
CA MET A 1 -9.28 4.84 -14.00
C MET A 1 -8.29 3.95 -13.23
N THR A 2 -7.72 2.92 -13.85
CA THR A 2 -6.70 2.04 -13.23
C THR A 2 -5.55 2.77 -12.52
N GLY A 3 -4.96 3.80 -13.12
CA GLY A 3 -3.88 4.57 -12.47
C GLY A 3 -4.33 5.33 -11.21
N LEU A 4 -5.56 5.85 -11.20
CA LEU A 4 -6.13 6.54 -10.03
C LEU A 4 -6.37 5.54 -8.89
N CYS A 5 -6.97 4.39 -9.20
CA CYS A 5 -7.19 3.35 -8.20
C CYS A 5 -5.88 2.82 -7.61
N SER A 6 -4.84 2.62 -8.44
CA SER A 6 -3.50 2.21 -7.96
C SER A 6 -2.93 3.23 -6.96
N ALA A 7 -2.97 4.52 -7.30
CA ALA A 7 -2.44 5.58 -6.44
C ALA A 7 -3.18 5.65 -5.09
N VAL A 8 -4.51 5.57 -5.10
CA VAL A 8 -5.33 5.56 -3.87
C VAL A 8 -5.05 4.32 -3.04
N PHE A 9 -4.92 3.16 -3.68
CA PHE A 9 -4.64 1.89 -3.00
C PHE A 9 -3.26 1.87 -2.35
N GLU A 10 -2.24 2.31 -3.08
CA GLU A 10 -0.86 2.42 -2.59
C GLU A 10 -0.77 3.42 -1.42
N ASP A 11 -1.40 4.58 -1.55
CA ASP A 11 -1.44 5.58 -0.49
C ASP A 11 -2.23 5.09 0.73
N ALA A 12 -3.32 4.34 0.55
CA ALA A 12 -4.05 3.73 1.66
C ALA A 12 -3.21 2.68 2.39
N ILE A 13 -2.40 1.88 1.69
CA ILE A 13 -1.44 0.96 2.32
C ILE A 13 -0.40 1.72 3.13
N TRP A 14 0.16 2.79 2.54
CA TRP A 14 1.26 3.56 3.13
C TRP A 14 0.82 4.41 4.31
N ASN A 15 -0.22 5.21 4.16
CA ASN A 15 -0.73 6.15 5.16
C ASN A 15 -1.81 5.56 6.07
N GLY A 16 -2.39 4.42 5.68
CA GLY A 16 -3.50 3.77 6.36
C GLY A 16 -4.87 4.29 5.91
N THR A 17 -4.95 5.52 5.43
CA THR A 17 -6.16 6.07 4.81
C THR A 17 -5.76 6.88 3.58
N SER A 18 -6.57 6.79 2.54
CA SER A 18 -6.48 7.64 1.35
C SER A 18 -7.87 8.09 0.95
N PHE A 19 -8.00 8.92 -0.09
CA PHE A 19 -9.28 9.46 -0.50
C PHE A 19 -9.42 9.51 -2.01
N PHE A 20 -10.61 9.15 -2.49
CA PHE A 20 -11.09 9.64 -3.78
C PHE A 20 -11.78 10.98 -3.58
N ALA A 21 -11.51 11.92 -4.46
CA ALA A 21 -12.24 13.17 -4.52
C ALA A 21 -12.81 13.40 -5.92
N VAL A 22 -13.95 14.09 -5.99
CA VAL A 22 -14.62 14.43 -7.25
C VAL A 22 -14.92 15.92 -7.30
N ASP A 23 -14.59 16.56 -8.41
CA ASP A 23 -14.84 18.00 -8.58
C ASP A 23 -15.21 18.28 -10.04
N CYS A 24 -15.69 19.49 -10.30
CA CYS A 24 -16.07 19.96 -11.61
C CYS A 24 -15.46 21.34 -11.87
N SER A 25 -15.01 21.57 -13.10
CA SER A 25 -14.45 22.86 -13.47
C SER A 25 -15.51 23.96 -13.36
N VAL A 26 -15.09 25.12 -12.83
CA VAL A 26 -15.95 26.29 -12.57
C VAL A 26 -16.62 26.81 -13.86
N ASP A 27 -15.96 26.65 -15.02
CA ASP A 27 -16.42 27.18 -16.32
C ASP A 27 -17.18 26.15 -17.17
N GLY A 28 -17.80 25.14 -16.56
CA GLY A 28 -18.63 24.17 -17.27
C GLY A 28 -17.83 23.10 -18.04
N GLY A 29 -16.63 22.78 -17.56
CA GLY A 29 -15.83 21.66 -18.07
C GLY A 29 -16.34 20.29 -17.60
N SER A 30 -15.68 19.23 -18.07
CA SER A 30 -15.99 17.86 -17.63
C SER A 30 -15.66 17.67 -16.14
N PRO A 31 -16.50 16.94 -15.39
CA PRO A 31 -16.13 16.52 -14.05
C PRO A 31 -14.88 15.63 -14.09
N TYR A 32 -14.14 15.62 -12.99
CA TYR A 32 -12.94 14.81 -12.83
C TYR A 32 -12.88 14.20 -11.43
N MET A 33 -12.26 13.03 -11.36
CA MET A 33 -11.93 12.36 -10.09
C MET A 33 -10.42 12.40 -9.92
N TYR A 34 -9.97 12.59 -8.70
CA TYR A 34 -8.56 12.68 -8.37
C TYR A 34 -8.24 12.00 -7.04
N HIS A 35 -6.98 11.63 -6.88
CA HIS A 35 -6.44 11.07 -5.65
C HIS A 35 -6.14 12.23 -4.71
N LEU A 36 -6.71 12.16 -3.51
CA LEU A 36 -6.39 13.08 -2.43
C LEU A 36 -5.65 12.29 -1.35
N SER A 37 -4.35 12.56 -1.21
CA SER A 37 -3.54 11.90 -0.18
C SER A 37 -3.93 12.36 1.21
N ALA A 38 -3.89 11.45 2.18
CA ALA A 38 -4.15 11.77 3.58
C ALA A 38 -3.21 12.84 4.15
N ASP A 39 -1.97 12.93 3.65
CA ASP A 39 -0.99 13.95 4.07
C ASP A 39 -1.43 15.38 3.71
N LYS A 40 -2.37 15.52 2.77
CA LYS A 40 -2.94 16.82 2.38
C LYS A 40 -4.15 17.22 3.22
N ILE A 41 -4.63 16.39 4.14
CA ILE A 41 -5.74 16.75 5.03
C ILE A 41 -5.20 17.48 6.27
N LEU A 42 -5.56 18.76 6.41
CA LEU A 42 -5.15 19.60 7.54
C LEU A 42 -6.08 19.47 8.75
N GLY A 43 -7.28 18.96 8.54
CA GLY A 43 -8.24 18.66 9.61
C GLY A 43 -9.64 18.50 9.08
N PHE A 44 -10.48 17.92 9.92
CA PHE A 44 -11.85 17.56 9.58
C PHE A 44 -12.77 17.70 10.80
N LYS A 45 -14.07 17.70 10.55
CA LYS A 45 -15.13 17.56 11.54
C LYS A 45 -16.17 16.59 11.01
N LEU A 46 -16.67 15.74 11.89
CA LEU A 46 -17.74 14.78 11.61
C LEU A 46 -18.98 15.16 12.44
N ASP A 47 -20.16 14.75 11.99
CA ASP A 47 -21.38 14.76 12.82
C ASP A 47 -21.52 13.46 13.63
N GLU A 48 -22.66 13.28 14.31
CA GLU A 48 -22.95 12.10 15.14
C GLU A 48 -23.08 10.81 14.34
N ASP A 49 -23.28 10.91 13.01
CA ASP A 49 -23.39 9.78 12.08
C ASP A 49 -22.07 9.53 11.31
N ASP A 50 -20.96 10.12 11.77
CA ASP A 50 -19.63 10.04 11.16
C ASP A 50 -19.55 10.59 9.71
N VAL A 51 -20.45 11.52 9.35
CA VAL A 51 -20.45 12.18 8.05
C VAL A 51 -19.74 13.53 8.13
N PHE A 52 -18.89 13.83 7.14
CA PHE A 52 -18.17 15.10 7.08
C PHE A 52 -19.09 16.32 7.21
N THR A 53 -18.79 17.19 8.19
CA THR A 53 -19.35 18.54 8.31
C THR A 53 -18.34 19.61 7.90
N GLU A 54 -17.05 19.31 8.01
CA GLU A 54 -15.96 20.18 7.54
C GLU A 54 -14.76 19.33 7.13
N ILE A 55 -14.07 19.71 6.05
CA ILE A 55 -12.74 19.20 5.74
C ILE A 55 -11.87 20.32 5.18
N ARG A 56 -10.59 20.34 5.58
CA ARG A 56 -9.59 21.32 5.17
C ARG A 56 -8.46 20.59 4.44
N ILE A 57 -8.23 20.98 3.19
CA ILE A 57 -7.33 20.32 2.26
C ILE A 57 -6.22 21.30 1.89
N ALA A 58 -4.97 20.89 2.08
CA ALA A 58 -3.80 21.61 1.61
C ALA A 58 -3.65 21.45 0.10
N GLU A 59 -3.60 22.57 -0.60
CA GLU A 59 -3.38 22.67 -2.03
C GLU A 59 -2.13 23.52 -2.29
N THR A 60 -1.48 23.28 -3.42
CA THR A 60 -0.38 24.10 -3.90
C THR A 60 -0.79 24.66 -5.25
N ALA A 61 -0.61 25.97 -5.45
CA ALA A 61 -0.88 26.62 -6.72
C ALA A 61 0.38 27.36 -7.20
N ILE A 62 0.61 27.34 -8.51
CA ILE A 62 1.62 28.17 -9.15
C ILE A 62 0.90 29.39 -9.70
N VAL A 63 1.30 30.58 -9.25
CA VAL A 63 0.70 31.86 -9.64
C VAL A 63 1.76 32.70 -10.37
N PRO A 64 1.39 33.45 -11.43
CA PRO A 64 2.34 34.34 -12.11
C PRO A 64 2.95 35.37 -11.15
N ASP A 65 4.26 35.58 -11.28
CA ASP A 65 5.05 36.57 -10.53
C ASP A 65 5.80 37.48 -11.51
N GLY A 66 5.19 38.63 -11.84
CA GLY A 66 5.69 39.55 -12.87
C GLY A 66 5.45 39.08 -14.30
N ASP A 67 6.25 39.57 -15.25
CA ASP A 67 6.02 39.33 -16.68
C ASP A 67 6.36 37.89 -17.14
N TRP A 68 7.30 37.22 -16.45
CA TRP A 68 7.82 35.89 -16.84
C TRP A 68 8.11 34.97 -15.65
N GLY A 69 7.85 35.42 -14.42
CA GLY A 69 8.09 34.62 -13.22
C GLY A 69 6.87 33.81 -12.82
N GLU A 70 7.11 32.77 -12.04
CA GLU A 70 6.10 31.94 -11.41
C GLU A 70 6.47 31.78 -9.95
N LYS A 71 5.47 31.83 -9.08
CA LYS A 71 5.64 31.63 -7.65
C LYS A 71 4.69 30.53 -7.16
N GLU A 72 5.24 29.62 -6.37
CA GLU A 72 4.47 28.63 -5.64
C GLU A 72 3.84 29.28 -4.41
N VAL A 73 2.52 29.13 -4.27
CA VAL A 73 1.74 29.57 -3.11
C VAL A 73 0.99 28.39 -2.50
N GLU A 74 1.01 28.33 -1.17
CA GLU A 74 0.24 27.36 -0.41
C GLU A 74 -1.19 27.85 -0.25
N ARG A 75 -2.15 26.96 -0.52
CA ARG A 75 -3.58 27.23 -0.39
C ARG A 75 -4.24 26.19 0.48
N VAL A 76 -5.38 26.56 1.06
CA VAL A 76 -6.25 25.66 1.81
C VAL A 76 -7.64 25.75 1.23
N ARG A 77 -8.11 24.64 0.68
CA ARG A 77 -9.51 24.48 0.31
C ARG A 77 -10.27 23.98 1.53
N VAL A 78 -11.38 24.65 1.84
CA VAL A 78 -12.25 24.29 2.96
C VAL A 78 -13.61 23.95 2.40
N PHE A 79 -14.09 22.74 2.64
CA PHE A 79 -15.49 22.38 2.43
C PHE A 79 -16.21 22.38 3.78
N GLN A 80 -17.42 22.94 3.81
CA GLN A 80 -18.30 22.96 4.97
C GLN A 80 -19.70 22.54 4.55
N ARG A 81 -20.31 21.65 5.34
CA ARG A 81 -21.68 21.18 5.15
C ARG A 81 -22.54 21.62 6.32
N VAL A 82 -23.66 22.27 6.01
CA VAL A 82 -24.70 22.65 6.99
C VAL A 82 -26.04 22.13 6.47
N GLY A 83 -26.55 21.08 7.10
CA GLY A 83 -27.72 20.34 6.58
C GLY A 83 -27.41 19.70 5.23
N GLU A 84 -28.20 20.04 4.20
CA GLU A 84 -28.01 19.55 2.82
C GLU A 84 -27.18 20.48 1.93
N VAL A 85 -26.67 21.60 2.47
CA VAL A 85 -25.92 22.57 1.69
C VAL A 85 -24.43 22.41 1.97
N VAL A 86 -23.66 22.11 0.92
CA VAL A 86 -22.20 22.15 0.96
C VAL A 86 -21.73 23.47 0.37
N THR A 87 -20.75 24.08 1.03
CA THR A 87 -20.06 25.26 0.54
C THR A 87 -18.57 25.01 0.51
N TRP A 88 -17.87 25.72 -0.37
CA TRP A 88 -16.42 25.68 -0.43
C TRP A 88 -15.83 27.09 -0.43
N SER A 89 -14.65 27.23 0.17
CA SER A 89 -13.83 28.44 0.10
C SER A 89 -12.36 28.11 -0.10
N LEU A 90 -11.60 29.10 -0.59
CA LEU A 90 -10.17 28.98 -0.82
C LEU A 90 -9.44 30.05 -0.03
N TRP A 91 -8.43 29.62 0.70
CA TRP A 91 -7.56 30.47 1.51
C TRP A 91 -6.14 30.35 0.99
N GLU A 92 -5.40 31.44 0.94
CA GLU A 92 -4.02 31.47 0.48
C GLU A 92 -3.12 31.95 1.61
N ASN A 93 -1.98 31.28 1.78
CA ASN A 93 -0.98 31.62 2.78
C ASN A 93 -0.18 32.85 2.32
N GLY A 94 -0.30 33.96 3.05
CA GLY A 94 0.42 35.20 2.82
C GLY A 94 1.34 35.58 3.98
N SER A 95 2.02 36.72 3.85
CA SER A 95 2.98 37.22 4.86
C SER A 95 2.37 37.52 6.24
N GLY A 96 1.04 37.59 6.35
CA GLY A 96 0.29 37.82 7.58
C GLY A 96 -0.60 36.65 8.01
N GLY A 97 -0.42 35.46 7.42
CA GLY A 97 -1.29 34.30 7.62
C GLY A 97 -2.25 34.07 6.45
N TYR A 98 -3.30 33.28 6.69
CA TYR A 98 -4.23 32.87 5.65
C TYR A 98 -5.24 33.97 5.32
N THR A 99 -5.26 34.40 4.06
CA THR A 99 -6.26 35.32 3.51
C THR A 99 -7.22 34.57 2.59
N GLN A 100 -8.51 34.82 2.74
CA GLN A 100 -9.53 34.19 1.88
C GLN A 100 -9.48 34.79 0.48
N VAL A 101 -9.19 33.96 -0.53
CA VAL A 101 -9.12 34.35 -1.94
C VAL A 101 -10.45 34.06 -2.65
N VAL A 102 -11.13 32.99 -2.26
CA VAL A 102 -12.48 32.67 -2.73
C VAL A 102 -13.41 32.61 -1.53
N ALA A 103 -14.39 33.51 -1.50
CA ALA A 103 -15.45 33.54 -0.50
C ALA A 103 -16.34 32.29 -0.62
N ASN A 104 -17.02 31.90 0.46
CA ASN A 104 -17.88 30.70 0.49
C ASN A 104 -18.87 30.69 -0.68
N GLN A 105 -18.70 29.73 -1.59
CA GLN A 105 -19.62 29.46 -2.70
C GLN A 105 -20.38 28.16 -2.44
N PRO A 106 -21.65 28.06 -2.87
CA PRO A 106 -22.35 26.78 -2.85
C PRO A 106 -21.64 25.77 -3.76
N PHE A 107 -21.58 24.52 -3.31
CA PHE A 107 -21.10 23.39 -4.08
C PHE A 107 -22.30 22.57 -4.59
N ALA A 108 -22.16 21.92 -5.74
CA ALA A 108 -23.28 21.25 -6.40
C ALA A 108 -23.75 20.00 -5.64
N LEU A 109 -22.83 19.25 -5.03
CA LEU A 109 -23.15 18.07 -4.23
C LEU A 109 -23.68 18.45 -2.84
N LYS A 110 -24.63 17.66 -2.33
CA LYS A 110 -25.16 17.78 -0.96
C LYS A 110 -24.26 17.16 0.11
N VAL A 111 -23.23 16.44 -0.33
CA VAL A 111 -22.22 15.79 0.51
C VAL A 111 -20.85 16.33 0.15
N ILE A 112 -19.94 16.38 1.12
CA ILE A 112 -18.55 16.78 0.87
C ILE A 112 -17.93 15.75 -0.07
N PRO A 113 -17.30 16.17 -1.19
CA PRO A 113 -16.94 15.28 -2.29
C PRO A 113 -15.61 14.55 -2.05
N VAL A 114 -15.40 14.06 -0.83
CA VAL A 114 -14.18 13.38 -0.38
C VAL A 114 -14.59 12.05 0.26
N PHE A 115 -14.19 10.95 -0.36
CA PHE A 115 -14.60 9.60 -0.01
C PHE A 115 -13.39 8.81 0.48
N PRO A 116 -13.34 8.43 1.77
CA PRO A 116 -12.19 7.76 2.35
C PRO A 116 -12.09 6.29 1.94
N VAL A 117 -10.85 5.82 1.79
CA VAL A 117 -10.45 4.42 1.62
C VAL A 117 -9.54 4.06 2.79
N HIS A 118 -9.99 3.16 3.66
CA HIS A 118 -9.23 2.77 4.84
C HIS A 118 -8.53 1.43 4.64
N SER A 119 -7.35 1.27 5.23
CA SER A 119 -6.60 0.02 5.26
C SER A 119 -7.11 -0.99 6.31
N SER A 120 -8.16 -0.63 7.05
CA SER A 120 -8.78 -1.40 8.13
C SER A 120 -10.27 -1.60 7.85
N ALA A 121 -10.81 -2.75 8.27
CA ALA A 121 -12.25 -3.02 8.20
C ALA A 121 -13.05 -2.23 9.25
N VAL A 122 -12.38 -1.79 10.32
CA VAL A 122 -13.00 -1.06 11.42
C VAL A 122 -12.32 0.29 11.54
N VAL A 123 -13.15 1.33 11.53
CA VAL A 123 -12.79 2.70 11.87
C VAL A 123 -13.57 3.04 13.14
N PRO A 124 -12.89 3.42 14.24
CA PRO A 124 -13.60 3.89 15.43
C PRO A 124 -14.45 5.13 15.11
N SER A 125 -15.64 5.22 15.70
CA SER A 125 -16.51 6.39 15.51
C SER A 125 -15.79 7.67 15.96
N GLY A 126 -15.95 8.73 15.19
CA GLY A 126 -15.25 10.01 15.34
C GLY A 126 -13.82 10.04 14.78
N GLU A 127 -13.28 8.92 14.31
CA GLU A 127 -11.96 8.85 13.68
C GLU A 127 -12.07 8.82 12.15
N LEU A 128 -11.13 9.51 11.49
CA LEU A 128 -10.98 9.45 10.03
C LEU A 128 -9.74 8.66 9.60
N PHE A 129 -8.68 8.66 10.39
CA PHE A 129 -7.41 8.07 10.00
C PHE A 129 -7.19 6.77 10.75
N VAL A 130 -6.92 5.69 10.00
CA VAL A 130 -6.50 4.42 10.57
C VAL A 130 -4.98 4.22 10.42
N PRO A 131 -4.34 3.42 11.29
CA PRO A 131 -2.92 3.15 11.18
C PRO A 131 -2.54 2.46 9.86
N SER A 132 -1.42 2.88 9.27
CA SER A 132 -0.79 2.22 8.13
C SER A 132 -0.61 0.72 8.31
N LEU A 133 -0.97 -0.04 7.27
CA LEU A 133 -0.84 -1.50 7.22
C LEU A 133 0.63 -1.94 7.34
N VAL A 134 1.55 -1.16 6.76
CA VAL A 134 2.98 -1.48 6.69
C VAL A 134 3.80 -0.85 7.82
N LYS A 135 3.16 -0.17 8.78
CA LYS A 135 3.84 0.55 9.88
C LYS A 135 4.87 -0.27 10.62
N ASP A 136 4.56 -1.53 10.92
CA ASP A 136 5.49 -2.42 11.61
C ASP A 136 6.61 -2.91 10.70
N LEU A 137 6.34 -3.11 9.42
CA LEU A 137 7.36 -3.48 8.43
C LEU A 137 8.36 -2.33 8.24
N VAL A 138 7.90 -1.08 8.27
CA VAL A 138 8.77 0.11 8.22
C VAL A 138 9.73 0.13 9.42
N ARG A 139 9.25 -0.21 10.62
CA ARG A 139 10.11 -0.31 11.82
C ARG A 139 11.13 -1.44 11.71
N GLU A 140 10.69 -2.61 11.23
CA GLU A 140 11.57 -3.77 11.01
C GLU A 140 12.61 -3.48 9.91
N ASN A 141 12.26 -2.72 8.88
CA ASN A 141 13.20 -2.28 7.85
C ASN A 141 14.27 -1.33 8.38
N LEU A 142 13.90 -0.43 9.30
CA LEU A 142 14.88 0.43 9.99
C LEU A 142 15.83 -0.39 10.88
N GLU A 143 15.29 -1.40 11.58
CA GLU A 143 16.10 -2.33 12.36
C GLU A 143 17.05 -3.14 11.45
N HIS A 144 16.57 -3.58 10.29
CA HIS A 144 17.34 -4.32 9.29
C HIS A 144 18.52 -3.49 8.77
N TYR A 145 18.27 -2.23 8.40
CA TYR A 145 19.32 -1.30 7.98
C TYR A 145 20.41 -1.12 9.05
N ARG A 146 20.00 -0.93 10.32
CA ARG A 146 20.94 -0.78 11.45
C ARG A 146 21.80 -2.03 11.64
N LYS A 147 21.18 -3.22 11.65
CA LYS A 147 21.89 -4.50 11.79
C LYS A 147 22.87 -4.74 10.64
N LEU A 148 22.48 -4.42 9.40
CA LEU A 148 23.37 -4.54 8.23
C LEU A 148 24.58 -3.60 8.31
N SER A 149 24.37 -2.37 8.78
CA SER A 149 25.45 -1.41 9.01
C SER A 149 26.44 -1.93 10.05
N ASP A 150 25.93 -2.39 11.20
CA ASP A 150 26.77 -2.96 12.28
C ASP A 150 27.51 -4.21 11.80
N TYR A 151 26.85 -5.09 11.06
CA TYR A 151 27.44 -6.29 10.48
C TYR A 151 28.57 -5.96 9.50
N SER A 152 28.38 -4.96 8.64
CA SER A 152 29.42 -4.49 7.71
C SER A 152 30.63 -3.94 8.47
N ASN A 153 30.40 -3.21 9.56
CA ASN A 153 31.47 -2.69 10.41
C ASN A 153 32.26 -3.80 11.13
N ILE A 154 31.56 -4.81 11.65
CA ILE A 154 32.18 -6.01 12.25
C ILE A 154 33.01 -6.75 11.21
N LEU A 155 32.48 -6.97 10.01
CA LEU A 155 33.23 -7.62 8.93
C LEU A 155 34.49 -6.84 8.57
N HIS A 156 34.39 -5.53 8.42
CA HIS A 156 35.55 -4.69 8.13
C HIS A 156 36.63 -4.82 9.22
N THR A 157 36.22 -4.69 10.49
CA THR A 157 37.13 -4.76 11.64
C THR A 157 37.77 -6.14 11.78
N THR A 158 36.99 -7.20 11.61
CA THR A 158 37.49 -8.58 11.73
C THR A 158 38.31 -9.05 10.55
N SER A 159 38.16 -8.43 9.37
CA SER A 159 38.99 -8.70 8.19
C SER A 159 40.39 -8.08 8.26
N CYS A 160 40.65 -7.25 9.28
CA CYS A 160 41.95 -6.61 9.53
C CYS A 160 42.54 -7.15 10.84
N PRO A 161 43.16 -8.35 10.84
CA PRO A 161 43.73 -8.94 12.05
C PRO A 161 44.85 -8.08 12.62
N ALA A 162 44.87 -7.93 13.94
CA ALA A 162 45.93 -7.20 14.63
C ALA A 162 47.15 -8.12 14.81
N LEU A 163 48.34 -7.61 14.52
CA LEU A 163 49.57 -8.35 14.79
C LEU A 163 49.95 -8.17 16.26
N PHE A 164 50.14 -9.28 16.97
CA PHE A 164 50.61 -9.29 18.35
C PHE A 164 51.98 -9.96 18.43
N ILE A 165 52.91 -9.30 19.11
CA ILE A 165 54.29 -9.77 19.26
C ILE A 165 54.70 -9.66 20.73
N THR A 166 55.31 -10.71 21.26
CA THR A 166 55.88 -10.74 22.62
C THR A 166 57.37 -11.05 22.59
N GLY A 167 58.10 -10.57 23.61
CA GLY A 167 59.52 -10.89 23.80
C GLY A 167 60.47 -10.17 22.83
N VAL A 168 60.12 -8.96 22.40
CA VAL A 168 60.98 -8.10 21.56
C VAL A 168 61.46 -6.89 22.36
N ASP A 169 62.68 -6.43 22.09
CA ASP A 169 63.25 -5.24 22.72
C ASP A 169 62.59 -3.96 22.19
N GLU A 170 62.47 -2.91 23.02
CA GLU A 170 61.77 -1.64 22.72
C GLU A 170 62.28 -0.94 21.43
N ASP A 171 63.56 -1.11 21.08
CA ASP A 171 64.19 -0.46 19.92
C ASP A 171 64.11 -1.29 18.61
N THR A 172 63.40 -2.42 18.61
CA THR A 172 63.39 -3.33 17.45
C THR A 172 62.51 -2.81 16.31
N GLN A 173 63.09 -2.54 15.14
CA GLN A 173 62.34 -2.12 13.96
C GLN A 173 61.56 -3.30 13.36
N ILE A 174 60.23 -3.22 13.37
CA ILE A 174 59.34 -4.24 12.81
C ILE A 174 59.04 -3.90 11.35
N ILE A 175 59.53 -4.72 10.41
CA ILE A 175 59.22 -4.60 8.97
C ILE A 175 58.17 -5.64 8.61
N ILE A 176 56.98 -5.19 8.24
CA ILE A 176 55.86 -6.04 7.79
C ILE A 176 55.68 -5.83 6.30
N GLY A 177 55.84 -6.90 5.51
CA GLY A 177 55.62 -6.84 4.07
C GLY A 177 55.80 -8.22 3.42
N ALA A 178 55.21 -8.42 2.24
CA ALA A 178 55.23 -9.70 1.53
C ALA A 178 56.66 -10.22 1.19
N ALA A 179 57.64 -9.32 1.15
CA ALA A 179 59.05 -9.64 0.86
C ALA A 179 59.98 -9.55 2.09
N GLY A 180 59.45 -9.22 3.28
CA GLY A 180 60.23 -9.03 4.50
C GLY A 180 60.01 -10.17 5.50
N ALA A 181 61.09 -10.83 5.94
CA ALA A 181 61.03 -11.81 7.01
C ALA A 181 61.12 -11.12 8.39
N ILE A 182 60.21 -11.45 9.30
CA ILE A 182 60.22 -10.95 10.67
C ILE A 182 61.14 -11.83 11.52
N LYS A 183 62.09 -11.21 12.21
CA LYS A 183 63.08 -11.87 13.08
C LYS A 183 62.91 -11.37 14.51
N GLY A 184 62.95 -12.28 15.47
CA GLY A 184 62.92 -11.95 16.89
C GLY A 184 63.98 -12.76 17.66
N PRO A 185 64.32 -12.35 18.90
CA PRO A 185 65.23 -13.08 19.77
C PRO A 185 64.65 -14.45 20.18
N ALA A 186 65.49 -15.32 20.74
CA ALA A 186 65.06 -16.65 21.19
C ALA A 186 63.97 -16.53 22.27
N GLY A 187 62.78 -17.09 22.00
CA GLY A 187 61.60 -16.98 22.87
C GLY A 187 60.58 -15.93 22.43
N ALA A 188 60.87 -15.09 21.43
CA ALA A 188 59.90 -14.18 20.85
C ALA A 188 58.80 -14.94 20.09
N THR A 189 57.55 -14.52 20.27
CA THR A 189 56.38 -15.11 19.60
C THR A 189 55.61 -14.04 18.85
N MET A 190 55.14 -14.37 17.65
CA MET A 190 54.31 -13.50 16.83
C MET A 190 53.08 -14.27 16.37
N ALA A 191 51.90 -13.65 16.50
CA ALA A 191 50.64 -14.22 16.05
C ALA A 191 49.70 -13.12 15.54
N TYR A 192 48.83 -13.48 14.61
CA TYR A 192 47.65 -12.67 14.30
C TYR A 192 46.60 -12.90 15.38
N VAL A 193 46.10 -11.82 15.96
CA VAL A 193 44.97 -11.83 16.89
C VAL A 193 43.71 -11.57 16.06
N GLU A 194 42.99 -12.66 15.81
CA GLU A 194 41.69 -12.63 15.15
C GLU A 194 40.58 -12.77 16.19
N SER A 195 39.44 -12.13 15.91
CA SER A 195 38.21 -12.47 16.61
C SER A 195 37.79 -13.89 16.20
N ASN A 196 37.26 -14.68 17.13
CA ASN A 196 36.80 -16.06 16.90
C ASN A 196 35.62 -16.18 15.90
N GLY A 197 35.19 -15.08 15.27
CA GLY A 197 34.14 -15.03 14.27
C GLY A 197 32.73 -15.29 14.79
N SER A 198 32.55 -15.58 16.09
CA SER A 198 31.25 -15.95 16.65
C SER A 198 30.26 -14.79 16.59
N ALA A 199 30.73 -13.56 16.84
CA ALA A 199 29.94 -12.34 16.73
C ALA A 199 29.45 -12.08 15.28
N THR A 200 30.31 -12.37 14.29
CA THR A 200 29.95 -12.26 12.87
C THR A 200 28.86 -13.26 12.51
N SER A 201 29.01 -14.53 12.91
CA SER A 201 28.00 -15.56 12.67
C SER A 201 26.67 -15.26 13.35
N ALA A 202 26.69 -14.83 14.62
CA ALA A 202 25.49 -14.45 15.35
C ALA A 202 24.80 -13.21 14.74
N GLY A 203 25.57 -12.23 14.25
CA GLY A 203 25.04 -11.06 13.54
C GLY A 203 24.31 -11.45 12.26
N ARG A 204 24.88 -12.37 11.48
CA ARG A 204 24.24 -12.91 10.28
C ARG A 204 22.93 -13.64 10.59
N GLU A 205 22.92 -14.49 11.63
CA GLU A 205 21.73 -15.22 12.05
C GLU A 205 20.61 -14.26 12.49
N ALA A 206 20.96 -13.22 13.27
CA ALA A 206 19.99 -12.20 13.69
C ALA A 206 19.37 -11.42 12.51
N ILE A 207 20.13 -11.17 11.44
CA ILE A 207 19.61 -10.56 10.20
C ILE A 207 18.65 -11.53 9.49
N GLN A 208 19.03 -12.80 9.37
CA GLN A 208 18.18 -13.83 8.75
C GLN A 208 16.88 -14.06 9.52
N ASP A 209 16.92 -14.02 10.85
CA ASP A 209 15.73 -14.10 11.71
C ASP A 209 14.80 -12.92 11.48
N LEU A 210 15.35 -11.71 11.38
CA LEU A 210 14.58 -10.51 11.07
C LEU A 210 13.94 -10.60 9.68
N GLU A 211 14.68 -11.04 8.66
CA GLU A 211 14.15 -11.24 7.30
C GLU A 211 13.03 -12.30 7.26
N ARG A 212 13.18 -13.40 8.01
CA ARG A 212 12.13 -14.43 8.16
C ARG A 212 10.88 -13.85 8.81
N LYS A 213 11.04 -13.04 9.87
CA LYS A 213 9.94 -12.34 10.54
C LYS A 213 9.22 -11.36 9.61
N MET A 214 9.98 -10.55 8.86
CA MET A 214 9.43 -9.61 7.87
C MET A 214 8.65 -10.36 6.78
N ARG A 215 9.19 -11.47 6.26
CA ARG A 215 8.49 -12.31 5.27
C ARG A 215 7.19 -12.88 5.81
N SER A 216 7.20 -13.43 7.01
CA SER A 216 6.00 -13.98 7.66
C SER A 216 4.94 -12.90 7.87
N ARG A 217 5.32 -11.69 8.28
CA ARG A 217 4.40 -10.57 8.44
C ARG A 217 3.76 -10.14 7.11
N CYS A 218 4.54 -10.08 6.03
CA CYS A 218 4.03 -9.75 4.70
C CYS A 218 3.08 -10.85 4.19
N ALA A 219 3.44 -12.13 4.37
CA ALA A 219 2.59 -13.26 4.01
C ALA A 219 1.24 -13.19 4.75
N GLY A 220 1.26 -12.89 6.06
CA GLY A 220 0.05 -12.72 6.87
C GLY A 220 -0.88 -11.58 6.43
N MET A 221 -0.46 -10.68 5.53
CA MET A 221 -1.34 -9.68 4.92
C MET A 221 -2.19 -10.27 3.79
N LEU A 222 -1.69 -11.31 3.11
CA LEU A 222 -2.32 -12.01 1.99
C LEU A 222 -3.01 -13.32 2.43
N GLU A 223 -2.64 -13.86 3.58
CA GLU A 223 -3.26 -15.05 4.15
C GLU A 223 -4.72 -14.78 4.54
N ASN A 224 -5.61 -15.67 4.09
CA ASN A 224 -7.01 -15.67 4.49
C ASN A 224 -7.14 -16.18 5.93
N ASN A 225 -7.50 -15.28 6.85
CA ASN A 225 -7.78 -15.64 8.23
C ASN A 225 -9.27 -15.94 8.39
N GLY A 226 -9.67 -17.20 8.17
CA GLY A 226 -11.00 -17.72 8.51
C GLY A 226 -10.90 -18.72 9.67
N PRO A 227 -11.92 -18.86 10.54
CA PRO A 227 -11.96 -19.94 11.52
C PRO A 227 -11.84 -21.27 10.79
N THR A 228 -10.99 -22.18 11.28
CA THR A 228 -10.83 -23.52 10.73
C THR A 228 -12.11 -24.34 10.97
N GLU A 229 -13.14 -24.14 10.16
CA GLU A 229 -14.33 -24.99 10.13
C GLU A 229 -14.43 -25.81 8.83
N THR A 230 -15.21 -26.88 8.95
CA THR A 230 -15.36 -28.04 8.08
C THR A 230 -15.37 -27.75 6.57
N ALA A 231 -15.02 -28.77 5.77
CA ALA A 231 -14.86 -28.70 4.30
C ALA A 231 -16.05 -28.06 3.54
N THR A 232 -17.25 -28.05 4.13
CA THR A 232 -18.45 -27.40 3.58
C THR A 232 -18.45 -25.88 3.77
N GLY A 233 -17.84 -25.37 4.84
CA GLY A 233 -17.66 -23.93 5.08
C GLY A 233 -16.65 -23.29 4.11
N ARG A 234 -15.64 -24.06 3.67
CA ARG A 234 -14.67 -23.59 2.67
C ARG A 234 -15.28 -23.24 1.32
N ALA A 235 -16.36 -23.89 0.89
CA ALA A 235 -17.01 -23.60 -0.38
C ALA A 235 -17.87 -22.32 -0.32
N LEU A 236 -18.49 -22.04 0.83
CA LEU A 236 -19.30 -20.84 1.04
C LEU A 236 -18.45 -19.60 1.39
N GLN A 237 -17.32 -19.76 2.08
CA GLN A 237 -16.36 -18.68 2.37
C GLN A 237 -15.22 -18.59 1.35
N ALA A 238 -15.15 -19.50 0.38
CA ALA A 238 -14.17 -19.47 -0.70
C ALA A 238 -14.21 -18.17 -1.52
N GLY A 239 -15.37 -17.50 -1.58
CA GLY A 239 -15.55 -16.20 -2.24
C GLY A 239 -15.38 -15.00 -1.31
N GLN A 240 -15.09 -15.21 -0.03
CA GLN A 240 -14.79 -14.13 0.92
C GLN A 240 -13.30 -14.19 1.28
N THR A 241 -12.48 -13.60 0.43
CA THR A 241 -11.07 -13.38 0.75
C THR A 241 -10.98 -12.45 1.97
N ASN A 242 -10.76 -13.04 3.14
CA ASN A 242 -10.66 -12.33 4.42
C ASN A 242 -9.20 -11.99 4.78
N ASN A 243 -8.45 -11.51 3.79
CA ASN A 243 -7.10 -11.03 3.98
C ASN A 243 -7.08 -9.50 4.06
N LYS A 244 -6.00 -8.92 4.60
CA LYS A 244 -5.96 -7.49 4.88
C LYS A 244 -6.01 -6.66 3.60
N VAL A 245 -5.44 -7.16 2.50
CA VAL A 245 -5.40 -6.49 1.19
C VAL A 245 -6.78 -6.47 0.54
N ALA A 246 -7.55 -7.55 0.63
CA ALA A 246 -8.91 -7.67 0.16
C ALA A 246 -9.86 -6.70 0.88
N ILE A 247 -9.67 -6.51 2.19
CA ILE A 247 -10.42 -5.49 2.94
C ILE A 247 -10.20 -4.09 2.34
N ILE A 248 -8.96 -3.71 2.01
CA ILE A 248 -8.68 -2.42 1.37
C ILE A 248 -9.36 -2.33 0.01
N ALA A 249 -9.33 -3.41 -0.77
CA ALA A 249 -9.95 -3.46 -2.09
C ALA A 249 -11.47 -3.30 -2.01
N VAL A 250 -12.14 -3.97 -1.06
CA VAL A 250 -13.58 -3.80 -0.81
C VAL A 250 -13.89 -2.37 -0.37
N ASN A 251 -13.11 -1.81 0.56
CA ASN A 251 -13.27 -0.41 0.99
C ASN A 251 -13.07 0.56 -0.19
N MET A 252 -12.12 0.26 -1.09
CA MET A 252 -11.87 1.04 -2.29
C MET A 252 -13.06 0.96 -3.27
N SER A 253 -13.68 -0.21 -3.43
CA SER A 253 -14.89 -0.37 -4.24
C SER A 253 -16.01 0.52 -3.73
N SER A 254 -16.35 0.44 -2.43
CA SER A 254 -17.43 1.26 -1.84
C SER A 254 -17.17 2.76 -1.92
N ALA A 255 -15.91 3.19 -1.72
CA ALA A 255 -15.53 4.60 -1.87
C ALA A 255 -15.58 5.05 -3.33
N LEU A 256 -15.16 4.20 -4.27
CA LEU A 256 -15.21 4.49 -5.70
C LEU A 256 -16.66 4.55 -6.20
N GLU A 257 -17.56 3.71 -5.69
CA GLU A 257 -18.98 3.78 -6.00
C GLU A 257 -19.58 5.13 -5.61
N SER A 258 -19.29 5.58 -4.38
CA SER A 258 -19.71 6.90 -3.90
C SER A 258 -19.12 8.04 -4.73
N CYS A 259 -17.86 7.90 -5.15
CA CYS A 259 -17.18 8.86 -6.02
C CYS A 259 -17.80 8.92 -7.43
N ILE A 260 -18.09 7.77 -8.03
CA ILE A 260 -18.76 7.66 -9.34
C ILE A 260 -20.20 8.20 -9.25
N ALA A 261 -20.90 8.01 -8.13
CA ALA A 261 -22.21 8.62 -7.91
C ALA A 261 -22.12 10.16 -7.94
N GLY A 262 -21.12 10.73 -7.28
CA GLY A 262 -20.82 12.17 -7.34
C GLY A 262 -20.47 12.63 -8.76
N TYR A 263 -19.69 11.84 -9.49
CA TYR A 263 -19.35 12.11 -10.89
C TYR A 263 -20.59 12.10 -11.79
N ALA A 264 -21.45 11.11 -11.65
CA ALA A 264 -22.71 10.97 -12.39
C ALA A 264 -23.67 12.14 -12.10
N TYR A 265 -23.68 12.63 -10.85
CA TYR A 265 -24.43 13.83 -10.47
C TYR A 265 -23.99 15.05 -11.28
N PHE A 266 -22.68 15.28 -11.45
CA PHE A 266 -22.17 16.37 -12.29
C PHE A 266 -22.55 16.22 -13.76
N LEU A 267 -22.59 14.98 -14.27
CA LEU A 267 -23.07 14.67 -15.62
C LEU A 267 -24.59 14.75 -15.77
N LYS A 268 -25.33 15.02 -14.69
CA LYS A 268 -26.81 15.08 -14.66
C LYS A 268 -27.46 13.77 -15.12
N ILE A 269 -26.81 12.63 -14.87
CA ILE A 269 -27.37 11.31 -15.13
C ILE A 269 -28.40 11.02 -14.02
N ALA A 270 -29.66 10.84 -14.41
CA ALA A 270 -30.71 10.46 -13.47
C ALA A 270 -30.60 8.97 -13.15
N ASN A 271 -30.57 8.62 -11.86
CA ASN A 271 -30.50 7.24 -11.34
C ASN A 271 -29.37 6.41 -11.98
N PRO A 272 -28.10 6.75 -11.70
CA PRO A 272 -27.00 5.96 -12.23
C PRO A 272 -27.03 4.55 -11.62
N ASP A 273 -26.98 3.53 -12.48
CA ASP A 273 -26.91 2.11 -12.10
C ASP A 273 -25.53 1.58 -12.48
N PHE A 274 -24.72 1.31 -11.48
CA PHE A 274 -23.37 0.78 -11.64
C PHE A 274 -22.97 0.01 -10.38
N VAL A 275 -22.08 -0.95 -10.56
CA VAL A 275 -21.45 -1.72 -9.49
C VAL A 275 -19.95 -1.70 -9.73
N VAL A 276 -19.18 -1.43 -8.68
CA VAL A 276 -17.72 -1.53 -8.74
C VAL A 276 -17.31 -2.87 -8.16
N ASP A 277 -17.01 -3.82 -9.04
CA ASP A 277 -16.43 -5.10 -8.64
C ASP A 277 -14.90 -5.02 -8.72
N ILE A 278 -14.24 -5.34 -7.61
CA ILE A 278 -12.78 -5.47 -7.55
C ILE A 278 -12.47 -6.92 -7.24
N ASP A 279 -11.70 -7.53 -8.12
CA ASP A 279 -11.24 -8.89 -7.94
C ASP A 279 -10.33 -8.99 -6.71
N THR A 280 -10.81 -9.69 -5.69
CA THR A 280 -10.10 -9.93 -4.43
C THR A 280 -9.52 -11.33 -4.33
N ASP A 281 -9.52 -12.13 -5.39
CA ASP A 281 -8.99 -13.50 -5.36
C ASP A 281 -7.46 -13.50 -5.49
N TYR A 282 -6.80 -13.05 -4.44
CA TYR A 282 -5.35 -13.07 -4.32
C TYR A 282 -4.86 -14.50 -4.05
N GLY A 283 -4.12 -15.08 -4.99
CA GLY A 283 -3.26 -16.23 -4.69
C GLY A 283 -3.80 -17.62 -5.04
N ILE A 284 -4.77 -17.76 -5.94
CA ILE A 284 -4.99 -19.07 -6.58
C ILE A 284 -3.98 -19.23 -7.73
N THR A 285 -2.71 -19.46 -7.39
CA THR A 285 -1.76 -19.97 -8.38
C THR A 285 -2.19 -21.38 -8.74
N SER A 286 -2.83 -21.53 -9.88
CA SER A 286 -3.24 -22.83 -10.40
C SER A 286 -2.00 -23.71 -10.61
N ASN A 287 -1.81 -24.72 -9.75
CA ASN A 287 -0.89 -25.81 -10.04
C ASN A 287 -1.47 -26.61 -11.23
N PRO A 288 -0.68 -26.95 -12.27
CA PRO A 288 -1.12 -27.84 -13.36
C PRO A 288 -1.82 -29.12 -12.90
N GLU A 289 -1.46 -29.66 -11.74
CA GLU A 289 -2.09 -30.85 -11.15
C GLU A 289 -3.55 -30.58 -10.73
N GLU A 290 -3.84 -29.42 -10.16
CA GLU A 290 -5.21 -29.05 -9.75
C GLU A 290 -6.11 -28.74 -10.95
N LEU A 291 -5.57 -28.11 -11.99
CA LEU A 291 -6.30 -27.89 -13.25
C LEU A 291 -6.67 -29.21 -13.92
N THR A 292 -5.76 -30.19 -13.87
CA THR A 292 -6.01 -31.54 -14.37
C THR A 292 -7.09 -32.25 -13.54
N ALA A 293 -7.06 -32.11 -12.21
CA ALA A 293 -8.10 -32.64 -11.33
C ALA A 293 -9.48 -32.03 -11.60
N LEU A 294 -9.54 -30.71 -11.83
CA LEU A 294 -10.77 -29.99 -12.20
C LEU A 294 -11.33 -30.44 -13.56
N ALA A 295 -10.46 -30.59 -14.55
CA ALA A 295 -10.84 -31.11 -15.86
C ALA A 295 -11.40 -32.55 -15.75
N ASN A 296 -10.73 -33.39 -14.95
CA ASN A 296 -11.18 -34.77 -14.70
C ASN A 296 -12.53 -34.82 -13.97
N ALA A 297 -12.73 -33.99 -12.93
CA ALA A 297 -14.01 -33.90 -12.21
C ALA A 297 -15.15 -33.49 -13.15
N ARG A 298 -14.87 -32.59 -14.11
CA ARG A 298 -15.82 -32.23 -15.17
C ARG A 298 -16.10 -33.40 -16.12
N THR A 299 -15.06 -34.13 -16.55
CA THR A 299 -15.21 -35.31 -17.43
C THR A 299 -15.97 -36.45 -16.75
N MET A 300 -15.77 -36.66 -15.45
CA MET A 300 -16.48 -37.67 -14.66
C MET A 300 -17.94 -37.29 -14.37
N GLY A 301 -18.32 -36.02 -14.58
CA GLY A 301 -19.68 -35.52 -14.35
C GLY A 301 -19.94 -35.05 -12.92
N ASP A 302 -18.92 -35.03 -12.06
CA ASP A 302 -19.02 -34.57 -10.68
C ASP A 302 -19.12 -33.04 -10.56
N LEU A 303 -18.72 -32.31 -11.62
CA LEU A 303 -18.76 -30.86 -11.69
C LEU A 303 -19.59 -30.37 -12.88
N SER A 304 -20.49 -29.41 -12.65
CA SER A 304 -21.27 -28.78 -13.72
C SER A 304 -20.39 -27.94 -14.65
N ARG A 305 -20.90 -27.58 -15.83
CA ARG A 305 -20.15 -26.75 -16.79
C ARG A 305 -19.94 -25.35 -16.23
N GLU A 306 -20.98 -24.84 -15.59
CA GLU A 306 -21.02 -23.51 -15.00
C GLU A 306 -20.01 -23.41 -13.85
N ASP A 307 -20.07 -24.36 -12.90
CA ASP A 307 -19.14 -24.39 -11.76
C ASP A 307 -17.68 -24.56 -12.22
N HIS A 308 -17.44 -25.35 -13.28
CA HIS A 308 -16.11 -25.50 -13.84
C HIS A 308 -15.57 -24.19 -14.43
N LEU A 309 -16.39 -23.45 -15.19
CA LEU A 309 -16.00 -22.17 -15.77
C LEU A 309 -15.85 -21.08 -14.70
N GLN A 310 -16.69 -21.07 -13.67
CA GLN A 310 -16.54 -20.19 -12.51
C GLN A 310 -15.22 -20.47 -11.78
N GLU A 311 -14.88 -21.73 -11.53
CA GLU A 311 -13.60 -22.09 -10.90
C GLU A 311 -12.40 -21.73 -11.78
N LEU A 312 -12.48 -21.86 -13.09
CA LEU A 312 -11.42 -21.40 -14.01
C LEU A 312 -11.27 -19.88 -14.04
N LYS A 313 -12.37 -19.13 -13.93
CA LYS A 313 -12.36 -17.67 -13.81
C LYS A 313 -11.74 -17.24 -12.48
N ARG A 314 -12.19 -17.85 -11.38
CA ARG A 314 -11.67 -17.67 -10.02
C ARG A 314 -10.15 -17.94 -9.92
N ARG A 315 -9.67 -18.89 -10.72
CA ARG A 315 -8.26 -19.30 -10.83
C ARG A 315 -7.40 -18.40 -11.72
N GLY A 316 -7.95 -17.32 -12.26
CA GLY A 316 -7.26 -16.40 -13.17
C GLY A 316 -6.92 -17.00 -14.53
N ILE A 317 -7.49 -18.16 -14.89
CA ILE A 317 -7.29 -18.79 -16.21
C ILE A 317 -8.18 -18.12 -17.26
N LEU A 318 -9.39 -17.73 -16.87
CA LEU A 318 -10.29 -16.93 -17.71
C LEU A 318 -10.18 -15.45 -17.32
N ARG A 319 -10.34 -14.57 -18.30
CA ARG A 319 -10.35 -13.11 -18.10
C ARG A 319 -11.51 -12.69 -17.17
N ASN A 320 -11.33 -11.60 -16.42
CA ASN A 320 -12.34 -11.12 -15.46
C ASN A 320 -13.66 -10.70 -16.13
N GLU A 321 -13.57 -10.15 -17.34
CA GLU A 321 -14.72 -9.81 -18.19
C GLU A 321 -15.43 -11.02 -18.81
N PHE A 322 -14.98 -12.25 -18.53
CA PHE A 322 -15.62 -13.45 -19.06
C PHE A 322 -17.02 -13.61 -18.44
N SER A 323 -18.03 -13.48 -19.30
CA SER A 323 -19.44 -13.74 -19.01
C SER A 323 -19.77 -15.19 -19.37
N LEU A 324 -20.35 -15.91 -18.42
CA LEU A 324 -20.83 -17.28 -18.63
C LEU A 324 -21.97 -17.32 -19.64
N ALA A 325 -22.88 -16.34 -19.57
CA ALA A 325 -24.02 -16.20 -20.47
C ALA A 325 -23.56 -15.96 -21.92
N ASP A 326 -22.67 -14.98 -22.13
CA ASP A 326 -22.14 -14.68 -23.47
C ASP A 326 -21.39 -15.87 -24.06
N ASN A 327 -20.70 -16.64 -23.22
CA ASN A 327 -20.00 -17.83 -23.66
C ASN A 327 -20.98 -18.93 -24.09
N GLU A 328 -22.05 -19.16 -23.33
CA GLU A 328 -23.09 -20.12 -23.68
C GLU A 328 -23.78 -19.76 -25.01
N ASP A 329 -24.10 -18.48 -25.21
CA ASP A 329 -24.65 -17.97 -26.47
C ASP A 329 -23.70 -18.26 -27.66
N ARG A 330 -22.41 -18.00 -27.50
CA ARG A 330 -21.40 -18.28 -28.55
C ARG A 330 -21.30 -19.77 -28.85
N LEU A 331 -21.28 -20.62 -27.83
CA LEU A 331 -21.23 -22.07 -28.00
C LEU A 331 -22.49 -22.61 -28.69
N SER A 332 -23.66 -22.03 -28.41
CA SER A 332 -24.90 -22.38 -29.11
C SER A 332 -24.83 -22.03 -30.60
N SER A 333 -24.15 -20.93 -30.96
CA SER A 333 -23.94 -20.51 -32.35
C SER A 333 -22.88 -21.33 -33.10
N GLU A 334 -21.93 -21.94 -32.39
CA GLU A 334 -20.91 -22.84 -32.96
C GLU A 334 -21.41 -24.28 -33.18
N LEU A 335 -22.51 -24.66 -32.52
CA LEU A 335 -23.13 -25.98 -32.60
C LEU A 335 -24.20 -26.11 -33.71
N VAL A 336 -24.32 -25.09 -34.57
CA VAL A 336 -25.13 -25.07 -35.81
C VAL A 336 -24.22 -25.32 -37.01
#